data_AF-A0ABD0LTT8-F1
#
_entry.id   AF-A0ABD0LTT8-F1
#
_cell.length_a   1.000
_cell.length_b   1.000
_cell.length_c   1.000
_cell.angle_alpha   90.00
_cell.angle_beta   90.00
_cell.angle_gamma   90.00
#
_symmetry.space_group_name_H-M   'P 1'
#
loop_
_entity.id
_entity.type
_entity.pdbx_description
1 polymer ?
#
loop_
_entity_poly.entity_id
_entity_poly.type
_entity_poly.pdbx_seq_one_letter_code
_entity_poly.pdbx_strand_id
1 'polypeptide(L)'
;VTARQIYIYIVHTKEQPNMCVIAAYVVFVMSLVMGHVTGMDQAMKDHILKVHNDYRRNEGGSNIAKLEWDSGLEAEAAQWAAGCNFQHKGMGENLAWNSNLALGEEKLIDTAMKKFYDEKNRYSYGQHSCSMACHYTQLVWAKTKRVGCATKECTPLGNTGWGKTAWYLVCRYEPAGNMNGEKPYERGQCDDSKCGGGKCEDGLCVGGSEGGDDDGGAGGDTCEDKEAMCPEWARNHQCLQNQQYMRTACPLSCSICQPACSDSNPKCQEWADAGECNNNASYMNGACKKACGRC
;
A
#
# COMPACT_ATOMS: atom_id res chain seq x y z
N VAL A 1 -25.40 -41.26 22.12
CA VAL A 1 -26.61 -40.76 22.80
C VAL A 1 -27.32 -39.81 21.86
N THR A 2 -28.53 -40.17 21.42
CA THR A 2 -29.27 -39.49 20.35
C THR A 2 -29.80 -38.12 20.80
N ALA A 3 -30.02 -37.22 19.84
CA ALA A 3 -30.46 -35.82 19.99
C ALA A 3 -31.77 -35.61 20.80
N ARG A 4 -32.38 -36.68 21.30
CA ARG A 4 -33.61 -36.69 22.10
C ARG A 4 -33.38 -36.56 23.61
N GLN A 5 -32.13 -36.66 24.10
CA GLN A 5 -31.84 -36.50 25.54
C GLN A 5 -31.41 -35.08 25.96
N ILE A 6 -31.14 -34.18 25.01
CA ILE A 6 -30.74 -32.79 25.33
C ILE A 6 -31.96 -31.91 25.68
N TYR A 7 -33.16 -32.26 25.20
CA TYR A 7 -34.36 -31.42 25.39
C TYR A 7 -34.96 -31.49 26.80
N ILE A 8 -34.59 -32.50 27.61
CA ILE A 8 -35.20 -32.71 28.93
C ILE A 8 -34.45 -31.98 30.05
N TYR A 9 -33.20 -31.53 29.84
CA TYR A 9 -32.45 -30.82 30.87
C TYR A 9 -32.77 -29.31 30.97
N ILE A 10 -33.59 -28.77 30.06
CA ILE A 10 -33.93 -27.34 30.02
C ILE A 10 -35.22 -27.01 30.80
N VAL A 11 -35.97 -28.01 31.29
CA VAL A 11 -37.31 -27.74 31.86
C VAL A 11 -37.38 -27.72 33.40
N HIS A 12 -36.29 -27.93 34.16
CA HIS A 12 -36.40 -28.00 35.64
C HIS A 12 -35.43 -27.16 36.48
N THR A 13 -34.88 -26.06 35.95
CA THR A 13 -34.31 -25.01 36.81
C THR A 13 -34.89 -23.65 36.42
N LYS A 14 -35.85 -23.17 37.25
CA LYS A 14 -36.36 -21.80 37.23
C LYS A 14 -35.35 -20.82 37.81
N GLU A 15 -34.15 -20.76 37.26
CA GLU A 15 -33.21 -19.68 37.54
C GLU A 15 -32.73 -19.15 36.20
N GLN A 16 -33.08 -17.89 35.93
CA GLN A 16 -32.52 -17.18 34.79
C GLN A 16 -31.00 -17.20 34.94
N PRO A 17 -30.24 -17.73 33.96
CA PRO A 17 -28.79 -17.72 34.07
C PRO A 17 -28.33 -16.28 34.26
N ASN A 18 -27.61 -16.02 35.35
CA ASN A 18 -27.07 -14.70 35.68
C ASN A 18 -26.44 -14.08 34.43
N MET A 19 -26.80 -12.84 34.10
CA MET A 19 -26.24 -12.09 32.96
C MET A 19 -24.71 -12.19 32.86
N CYS A 20 -24.01 -12.27 33.99
CA CYS A 20 -22.56 -12.48 34.05
C CYS A 20 -22.10 -13.83 33.49
N VAL A 21 -22.87 -14.91 33.68
CA VAL A 21 -22.54 -16.26 33.19
C VAL A 21 -22.71 -16.32 31.68
N ILE A 22 -23.78 -15.70 31.15
CA ILE A 22 -24.00 -15.58 29.70
C ILE A 22 -22.90 -14.72 29.06
N ALA A 23 -22.56 -13.58 29.66
CA ALA A 23 -21.49 -12.71 29.18
C ALA A 23 -20.13 -13.42 29.18
N ALA A 24 -19.79 -14.15 30.25
CA ALA A 24 -18.56 -14.94 30.32
C ALA A 24 -18.52 -16.05 29.26
N TYR A 25 -19.64 -16.71 28.98
CA TYR A 25 -19.73 -17.73 27.93
C TYR A 25 -19.61 -17.11 26.53
N VAL A 26 -20.21 -15.95 26.29
CA VAL A 26 -20.08 -15.22 25.01
C VAL A 26 -18.65 -14.73 24.79
N VAL A 27 -17.98 -14.21 25.83
CA VAL A 27 -16.55 -13.83 25.76
C VAL A 27 -15.66 -15.06 25.53
N PHE A 28 -15.91 -16.17 26.21
CA PHE A 28 -15.16 -17.41 26.04
C PHE A 28 -15.34 -18.02 24.65
N VAL A 29 -16.59 -18.06 24.14
CA VAL A 29 -16.88 -18.51 22.78
C VAL A 29 -16.30 -17.54 21.76
N MET A 30 -16.41 -16.21 21.93
CA MET A 30 -15.74 -15.22 21.07
C MET A 30 -14.22 -15.43 21.03
N SER A 31 -13.57 -15.74 22.16
CA SER A 31 -12.14 -16.07 22.19
C SER A 31 -11.79 -17.39 21.50
N LEU A 32 -12.75 -18.30 21.34
CA LEU A 32 -12.60 -19.55 20.58
C LEU A 32 -12.96 -19.41 19.09
N VAL A 33 -13.76 -18.40 18.69
CA VAL A 33 -14.12 -18.11 17.27
C VAL A 33 -13.24 -17.02 16.64
N MET A 34 -12.46 -16.29 17.44
CA MET A 34 -11.35 -15.49 16.92
C MET A 34 -10.24 -16.46 16.47
N GLY A 35 -10.38 -16.98 15.24
CA GLY A 35 -9.27 -17.56 14.51
C GLY A 35 -8.07 -16.63 14.65
N HIS A 36 -6.89 -17.20 14.89
CA HIS A 36 -5.64 -16.45 15.00
C HIS A 36 -5.61 -15.40 13.89
N VAL A 37 -5.56 -14.12 14.26
CA VAL A 37 -5.40 -13.02 13.30
C VAL A 37 -4.15 -13.35 12.48
N THR A 38 -4.33 -13.71 11.22
CA THR A 38 -3.25 -14.17 10.32
C THR A 38 -2.44 -13.01 9.76
N GLY A 39 -2.18 -11.99 10.59
CA GLY A 39 -1.56 -10.74 10.20
C GLY A 39 -0.55 -10.30 11.25
N MET A 40 0.30 -9.36 10.88
CA MET A 40 1.27 -8.77 11.78
C MET A 40 0.55 -8.06 12.94
N ASP A 41 1.14 -8.03 14.13
CA ASP A 41 0.56 -7.30 15.27
C ASP A 41 0.53 -5.78 14.99
N GLN A 42 -0.50 -5.07 15.47
CA GLN A 42 -0.66 -3.64 15.20
C GLN A 42 0.53 -2.81 15.70
N ALA A 43 1.11 -3.13 16.86
CA ALA A 43 2.27 -2.40 17.36
C ALA A 43 3.49 -2.57 16.45
N MET A 44 3.62 -3.73 15.81
CA MET A 44 4.69 -4.00 14.84
C MET A 44 4.48 -3.23 13.54
N LYS A 45 3.23 -3.13 13.05
CA LYS A 45 2.89 -2.30 11.87
C LYS A 45 3.21 -0.83 12.13
N ASP A 46 2.80 -0.33 13.30
CA ASP A 46 3.06 1.04 13.73
C ASP A 46 4.57 1.29 13.86
N HIS A 47 5.32 0.33 14.39
CA HIS A 47 6.78 0.39 14.48
C HIS A 47 7.44 0.47 13.09
N ILE A 48 7.03 -0.39 12.15
CA ILE A 48 7.54 -0.35 10.77
C ILE A 48 7.25 0.99 10.12
N LEU A 49 6.01 1.49 10.21
CA LEU A 49 5.65 2.81 9.66
C LEU A 49 6.48 3.92 10.29
N LYS A 50 6.66 3.88 11.61
CA LYS A 50 7.45 4.87 12.33
C LYS A 50 8.89 4.89 11.83
N VAL A 51 9.54 3.73 11.77
CA VAL A 51 10.94 3.62 11.30
C VAL A 51 11.09 4.11 9.86
N HIS A 52 10.17 3.75 8.97
CA HIS A 52 10.18 4.27 7.59
C HIS A 52 10.07 5.79 7.56
N ASN A 53 9.06 6.35 8.23
CA ASN A 53 8.81 7.78 8.20
C ASN A 53 9.92 8.57 8.90
N ASP A 54 10.57 8.01 9.92
CA ASP A 54 11.74 8.60 10.55
C ASP A 54 12.93 8.69 9.59
N TYR A 55 13.20 7.63 8.81
CA TYR A 55 14.23 7.71 7.77
C TYR A 55 13.88 8.71 6.68
N ARG A 56 12.65 8.65 6.15
CA ARG A 56 12.15 9.54 5.09
C ARG A 56 12.26 11.01 5.46
N ARG A 57 11.87 11.37 6.68
CA ARG A 57 11.91 12.75 7.21
C ARG A 57 13.34 13.31 7.25
N ASN A 58 14.32 12.45 7.54
CA ASN A 58 15.70 12.84 7.73
C ASN A 58 16.53 12.86 6.43
N GLU A 59 15.91 12.61 5.28
CA GLU A 59 16.62 12.64 4.00
C GLU A 59 16.86 14.04 3.43
N GLY A 60 16.08 15.04 3.86
CA GLY A 60 16.13 16.38 3.28
C GLY A 60 15.56 16.43 1.86
N GLY A 61 14.38 15.81 1.69
CA GLY A 61 13.60 15.92 0.46
C GLY A 61 12.42 16.88 0.62
N SER A 62 12.15 17.68 -0.41
CA SER A 62 11.07 18.67 -0.42
C SER A 62 9.69 18.09 -0.67
N ASN A 63 9.62 16.90 -1.27
CA ASN A 63 8.40 16.28 -1.78
C ASN A 63 8.14 14.86 -1.24
N ILE A 64 8.82 14.44 -0.17
CA ILE A 64 8.73 13.06 0.33
C ILE A 64 7.39 12.85 1.03
N ALA A 65 6.54 11.96 0.49
CA ALA A 65 5.26 11.62 1.12
C ALA A 65 5.45 10.89 2.45
N LYS A 66 4.56 11.15 3.42
CA LYS A 66 4.42 10.29 4.59
C LYS A 66 3.84 8.96 4.17
N LEU A 67 4.44 7.86 4.62
CA LEU A 67 3.90 6.52 4.37
C LEU A 67 2.75 6.21 5.33
N GLU A 68 1.75 5.56 4.76
CA GLU A 68 0.61 4.95 5.45
C GLU A 68 0.63 3.43 5.29
N TRP A 69 0.02 2.71 6.24
CA TRP A 69 -0.07 1.26 6.16
C TRP A 69 -1.20 0.85 5.23
N ASP A 70 -0.94 -0.12 4.35
CA ASP A 70 -1.95 -0.69 3.48
C ASP A 70 -2.10 -2.19 3.77
N SER A 71 -3.30 -2.58 4.22
CA SER A 71 -3.60 -3.97 4.58
C SER A 71 -3.68 -4.91 3.38
N GLY A 72 -3.95 -4.40 2.18
CA GLY A 72 -3.87 -5.15 0.93
C GLY A 72 -2.42 -5.50 0.61
N LEU A 73 -1.52 -4.52 0.69
CA LEU A 73 -0.08 -4.74 0.52
C LEU A 73 0.50 -5.70 1.58
N GLU A 74 0.02 -5.63 2.83
CA GLU A 74 0.37 -6.60 3.89
C GLU A 74 -0.06 -8.01 3.52
N ALA A 75 -1.30 -8.19 3.07
CA ALA A 75 -1.82 -9.50 2.66
C ALA A 75 -1.01 -10.09 1.49
N GLU A 76 -0.64 -9.26 0.51
CA GLU A 76 0.23 -9.67 -0.59
C GLU A 76 1.65 -10.02 -0.12
N ALA A 77 2.22 -9.25 0.80
CA ALA A 77 3.52 -9.54 1.40
C ALA A 77 3.49 -10.88 2.15
N ALA A 78 2.43 -11.13 2.92
CA ALA A 78 2.24 -12.38 3.66
C ALA A 78 2.09 -13.59 2.72
N GLN A 79 1.32 -13.43 1.63
CA GLN A 79 1.19 -14.46 0.60
C GLN A 79 2.54 -14.78 -0.05
N TRP A 80 3.36 -13.77 -0.33
CA TRP A 80 4.70 -13.99 -0.89
C TRP A 80 5.66 -14.65 0.12
N ALA A 81 5.65 -14.19 1.37
CA ALA A 81 6.47 -14.74 2.44
C ALA A 81 6.15 -16.22 2.73
N ALA A 82 4.88 -16.63 2.56
CA ALA A 82 4.45 -18.01 2.71
C ALA A 82 5.13 -19.00 1.73
N GLY A 83 5.62 -18.50 0.59
CA GLY A 83 6.39 -19.32 -0.36
C GLY A 83 7.78 -19.72 0.14
N CYS A 84 8.30 -19.08 1.20
CA CYS A 84 9.59 -19.39 1.82
C CYS A 84 10.76 -19.51 0.83
N ASN A 85 10.77 -18.64 -0.18
CA ASN A 85 11.81 -18.56 -1.19
C ASN A 85 12.27 -17.10 -1.30
N PHE A 86 13.54 -16.84 -1.01
CA PHE A 86 14.08 -15.48 -1.00
C PHE A 86 14.31 -14.98 -2.42
N GLN A 87 13.28 -14.37 -3.01
CA GLN A 87 13.35 -13.81 -4.37
C GLN A 87 12.35 -12.67 -4.54
N HIS A 88 12.73 -11.75 -5.42
CA HIS A 88 11.89 -10.64 -5.86
C HIS A 88 10.75 -11.14 -6.76
N LYS A 89 9.55 -10.56 -6.60
CA LYS A 89 8.39 -10.75 -7.49
C LYS A 89 8.32 -9.68 -8.58
N GLY A 90 8.81 -8.47 -8.32
CA GLY A 90 8.61 -7.31 -9.18
C GLY A 90 9.22 -6.03 -8.61
N MET A 91 8.74 -4.88 -9.07
CA MET A 91 9.11 -3.59 -8.50
C MET A 91 8.36 -3.33 -7.18
N GLY A 92 8.76 -2.31 -6.43
CA GLY A 92 8.02 -1.92 -5.23
C GLY A 92 8.17 -2.89 -4.06
N GLU A 93 9.36 -3.49 -3.87
CA GLU A 93 9.57 -4.41 -2.77
C GLU A 93 10.95 -4.31 -2.13
N ASN A 94 10.99 -4.52 -0.82
CA ASN A 94 12.22 -4.72 -0.07
C ASN A 94 12.15 -6.05 0.66
N LEU A 95 13.20 -6.85 0.56
CA LEU A 95 13.28 -8.20 1.12
C LEU A 95 14.47 -8.32 2.06
N ALA A 96 14.28 -8.92 3.22
CA ALA A 96 15.37 -9.23 4.14
C ALA A 96 15.19 -10.59 4.76
N TRP A 97 16.29 -11.18 5.21
CA TRP A 97 16.23 -12.40 6.01
C TRP A 97 17.30 -12.42 7.10
N ASN A 98 17.10 -13.24 8.13
CA ASN A 98 18.04 -13.40 9.22
C ASN A 98 17.99 -14.83 9.77
N SER A 99 19.14 -15.48 9.90
CA SER A 99 19.27 -16.83 10.48
C SER A 99 19.29 -16.84 12.00
N ASN A 100 19.49 -15.69 12.66
CA ASN A 100 19.51 -15.62 14.12
C ASN A 100 18.07 -15.51 14.67
N LEU A 101 17.45 -16.67 14.88
CA LEU A 101 16.06 -16.78 15.36
C LEU A 101 15.85 -16.19 16.77
N ALA A 102 16.91 -16.14 17.58
CA ALA A 102 16.85 -15.63 18.95
C ALA A 102 16.65 -14.10 19.02
N LEU A 103 16.81 -13.38 17.90
CA LEU A 103 16.60 -11.93 17.85
C LEU A 103 15.12 -11.52 18.06
N GLY A 104 14.19 -12.44 17.78
CA GLY A 104 12.77 -12.10 17.72
C GLY A 104 12.42 -11.22 16.51
N GLU A 105 11.11 -11.07 16.28
CA GLU A 105 10.57 -10.41 15.09
C GLU A 105 10.86 -8.90 15.04
N GLU A 106 10.71 -8.19 16.16
CA GLU A 106 10.95 -6.74 16.23
C GLU A 106 12.41 -6.40 15.88
N LYS A 107 13.37 -7.15 16.42
CA LYS A 107 14.81 -6.90 16.18
C LYS A 107 15.25 -7.30 14.78
N LEU A 108 14.59 -8.29 14.18
CA LEU A 108 14.71 -8.60 12.75
C LEU A 108 14.33 -7.37 11.91
N ILE A 109 13.16 -6.78 12.19
CA ILE A 109 12.65 -5.61 11.46
C ILE A 109 13.60 -4.43 11.61
N ASP A 110 14.03 -4.09 12.82
CA ASP A 110 15.02 -3.03 13.07
C ASP A 110 16.29 -3.22 12.23
N THR A 111 16.81 -4.46 12.24
CA THR A 111 18.03 -4.81 11.52
C THR A 111 17.83 -4.70 10.01
N ALA A 112 16.68 -5.14 9.50
CA ALA A 112 16.34 -5.07 8.09
C ALA A 112 16.20 -3.62 7.62
N MET A 113 15.41 -2.80 8.33
CA MET A 113 15.19 -1.39 7.99
C MET A 113 16.52 -0.62 8.00
N LYS A 114 17.36 -0.86 9.01
CA LYS A 114 18.69 -0.25 9.06
C LYS A 114 19.56 -0.68 7.88
N LYS A 115 19.60 -1.98 7.55
CA LYS A 115 20.38 -2.48 6.41
C LYS A 115 19.91 -1.89 5.09
N PHE A 116 18.60 -1.79 4.88
CA PHE A 116 18.02 -1.14 3.70
C PHE A 116 18.47 0.32 3.62
N TYR A 117 18.34 1.06 4.72
CA TYR A 117 18.72 2.46 4.78
C TYR A 117 20.23 2.68 4.60
N ASP A 118 21.09 1.84 5.20
CA ASP A 118 22.55 1.96 5.14
C ASP A 118 23.10 1.82 3.70
N GLU A 119 22.33 1.28 2.75
CA GLU A 119 22.69 1.30 1.33
C GLU A 119 22.85 2.72 0.77
N LYS A 120 22.34 3.75 1.47
CA LYS A 120 22.61 5.16 1.23
C LYS A 120 24.09 5.45 1.02
N ASN A 121 24.97 4.77 1.76
CA ASN A 121 26.42 4.94 1.67
C ASN A 121 27.01 4.52 0.30
N ARG A 122 26.23 3.81 -0.52
CA ARG A 122 26.57 3.38 -1.88
C ARG A 122 25.77 4.14 -2.94
N TYR A 123 24.89 5.05 -2.53
CA TYR A 123 24.03 5.81 -3.41
C TYR A 123 24.58 7.21 -3.65
N SER A 124 24.87 7.54 -4.91
CA SER A 124 25.20 8.90 -5.34
C SER A 124 23.94 9.58 -5.88
N TYR A 125 23.47 10.62 -5.21
CA TYR A 125 22.25 11.31 -5.64
C TYR A 125 22.35 11.86 -7.06
N GLY A 126 21.29 11.66 -7.84
CA GLY A 126 21.22 12.05 -9.25
C GLY A 126 21.66 10.96 -10.22
N GLN A 127 22.13 9.81 -9.74
CA GLN A 127 22.30 8.65 -10.61
C GLN A 127 20.94 8.13 -11.12
N HIS A 128 20.86 7.77 -12.39
CA HIS A 128 19.62 7.39 -13.09
C HIS A 128 19.12 5.96 -12.78
N SER A 129 19.78 5.21 -11.90
CA SER A 129 19.34 3.89 -11.46
C SER A 129 19.74 3.64 -10.01
N CYS A 130 19.05 2.75 -9.30
CA CYS A 130 19.37 2.46 -7.91
C CYS A 130 20.62 1.59 -7.70
N SER A 131 21.10 0.87 -8.74
CA SER A 131 22.28 -0.01 -8.67
C SER A 131 22.20 -0.97 -7.45
N MET A 132 23.18 -0.96 -6.54
CA MET A 132 23.18 -1.76 -5.32
C MET A 132 22.49 -1.09 -4.12
N ALA A 133 21.76 0.01 -4.34
CA ALA A 133 21.09 0.80 -3.30
C ALA A 133 19.56 0.86 -3.49
N CYS A 134 18.99 -0.16 -4.13
CA CYS A 134 17.56 -0.25 -4.44
C CYS A 134 16.68 -0.35 -3.19
N HIS A 135 17.18 -0.92 -2.08
CA HIS A 135 16.40 -0.92 -0.85
C HIS A 135 16.33 0.48 -0.23
N TYR A 136 17.47 1.18 -0.19
CA TYR A 136 17.52 2.56 0.27
C TYR A 136 16.60 3.46 -0.56
N THR A 137 16.78 3.47 -1.88
CA THR A 137 16.01 4.34 -2.78
C THR A 137 14.52 4.06 -2.73
N GLN A 138 14.08 2.80 -2.61
CA GLN A 138 12.68 2.47 -2.38
C GLN A 138 12.16 3.00 -1.04
N LEU A 139 12.94 2.84 0.03
CA LEU A 139 12.53 3.26 1.39
C LEU A 139 12.25 4.77 1.44
N VAL A 140 13.04 5.55 0.69
CA VAL A 140 12.96 7.02 0.66
C VAL A 140 12.30 7.57 -0.61
N TRP A 141 11.63 6.72 -1.40
CA TRP A 141 11.01 7.14 -2.66
C TRP A 141 9.84 8.08 -2.38
N ALA A 142 9.94 9.33 -2.84
CA ALA A 142 9.04 10.42 -2.52
C ALA A 142 7.59 10.10 -2.93
N LYS A 143 7.41 9.50 -4.11
CA LYS A 143 6.09 9.16 -4.66
C LYS A 143 5.45 7.94 -4.01
N THR A 144 6.21 7.10 -3.29
CA THR A 144 5.63 5.98 -2.54
C THR A 144 4.86 6.53 -1.36
N LYS A 145 3.58 6.15 -1.24
CA LYS A 145 2.65 6.65 -0.22
C LYS A 145 2.21 5.56 0.76
N ARG A 146 2.28 4.29 0.36
CA ARG A 146 1.76 3.16 1.11
C ARG A 146 2.78 2.05 1.22
N VAL A 147 2.75 1.35 2.34
CA VAL A 147 3.57 0.17 2.58
C VAL A 147 2.76 -0.89 3.34
N GLY A 148 2.99 -2.15 3.01
CA GLY A 148 2.53 -3.29 3.80
C GLY A 148 3.62 -4.34 3.87
N CYS A 149 3.87 -4.88 5.06
CA CYS A 149 4.93 -5.85 5.29
C CYS A 149 4.43 -7.10 6.02
N ALA A 150 5.13 -8.20 5.82
CA ALA A 150 4.90 -9.45 6.53
C ALA A 150 6.22 -10.14 6.86
N THR A 151 6.24 -10.83 8.01
CA THR A 151 7.33 -11.71 8.40
C THR A 151 6.89 -13.17 8.35
N LYS A 152 7.85 -14.06 8.11
CA LYS A 152 7.63 -15.51 8.17
C LYS A 152 8.89 -16.20 8.65
N GLU A 153 8.76 -17.09 9.64
CA GLU A 153 9.80 -18.07 9.92
C GLU A 153 9.68 -19.22 8.90
N CYS A 154 10.74 -19.45 8.13
CA CYS A 154 10.78 -20.39 7.03
C CYS A 154 11.77 -21.52 7.32
N THR A 155 11.32 -22.77 7.22
CA THR A 155 12.12 -23.97 7.46
C THR A 155 12.03 -24.93 6.26
N PRO A 156 12.99 -24.93 5.31
CA PRO A 156 14.09 -23.97 5.15
C PRO A 156 13.65 -22.68 4.40
N LEU A 157 14.47 -21.63 4.47
CA LEU A 157 14.38 -20.49 3.55
C LEU A 157 15.17 -20.76 2.25
N GLY A 158 14.47 -20.92 1.13
CA GLY A 158 15.05 -21.16 -0.20
C GLY A 158 15.78 -19.95 -0.80
N ASN A 159 16.60 -20.19 -1.83
CA ASN A 159 17.34 -19.19 -2.61
C ASN A 159 18.29 -18.27 -1.81
N THR A 160 18.76 -18.73 -0.65
CA THR A 160 19.73 -18.00 0.20
C THR A 160 21.09 -18.69 0.31
N GLY A 161 21.19 -19.97 -0.11
CA GLY A 161 22.33 -20.83 0.18
C GLY A 161 22.43 -21.29 1.65
N TRP A 162 21.56 -20.79 2.55
CA TRP A 162 21.55 -21.15 3.98
C TRP A 162 20.96 -22.53 4.25
N GLY A 163 19.86 -22.87 3.58
CA GLY A 163 19.24 -24.20 3.64
C GLY A 163 18.67 -24.62 5.00
N LYS A 164 18.52 -23.69 5.95
CA LYS A 164 17.97 -23.94 7.29
C LYS A 164 16.89 -22.91 7.65
N THR A 165 16.39 -23.01 8.87
CA THR A 165 15.43 -22.06 9.41
C THR A 165 15.98 -20.64 9.40
N ALA A 166 15.17 -19.70 8.94
CA ALA A 166 15.47 -18.27 8.96
C ALA A 166 14.17 -17.46 8.99
N TRP A 167 14.25 -16.27 9.56
CA TRP A 167 13.24 -15.25 9.41
C TRP A 167 13.31 -14.62 8.02
N TYR A 168 12.17 -14.41 7.40
CA TYR A 168 11.99 -13.75 6.11
C TYR A 168 11.04 -12.56 6.28
N LEU A 169 11.48 -11.37 5.87
CA LEU A 169 10.69 -10.14 5.82
C LEU A 169 10.45 -9.77 4.36
N VAL A 170 9.18 -9.48 4.04
CA VAL A 170 8.74 -8.93 2.76
C VAL A 170 8.02 -7.62 3.04
N CYS A 171 8.43 -6.54 2.38
CA CYS A 171 7.70 -5.28 2.35
C CYS A 171 7.32 -4.92 0.91
N ARG A 172 6.08 -4.49 0.70
CA ARG A 172 5.50 -4.04 -0.57
C ARG A 172 5.19 -2.56 -0.48
N TYR A 173 5.46 -1.83 -1.56
CA TYR A 173 5.37 -0.37 -1.62
C TYR A 173 4.52 0.07 -2.80
N GLU A 174 3.59 1.00 -2.57
CA GLU A 174 2.77 1.58 -3.63
C GLU A 174 2.64 3.12 -3.48
N PRO A 175 2.75 3.88 -4.57
CA PRO A 175 3.46 3.56 -5.81
C PRO A 175 4.84 2.95 -5.59
N ALA A 176 5.23 1.99 -6.44
CA ALA A 176 6.61 1.50 -6.41
C ALA A 176 7.61 2.61 -6.74
N GLY A 177 8.79 2.48 -6.15
CA GLY A 177 9.94 3.30 -6.46
C GLY A 177 10.89 2.66 -7.45
N ASN A 178 12.11 3.19 -7.49
CA ASN A 178 13.22 2.71 -8.32
C ASN A 178 12.93 2.78 -9.83
N MET A 179 12.17 3.79 -10.24
CA MET A 179 11.88 4.03 -11.65
C MET A 179 13.16 4.45 -12.38
N ASN A 180 13.43 3.78 -13.50
CA ASN A 180 14.64 4.04 -14.27
C ASN A 180 14.62 5.47 -14.86
N GLY A 181 15.70 6.22 -14.66
CA GLY A 181 15.79 7.63 -15.06
C GLY A 181 15.30 8.61 -14.00
N GLU A 182 14.63 8.15 -12.95
CA GLU A 182 14.12 9.01 -11.88
C GLU A 182 15.02 9.01 -10.63
N LYS A 183 15.03 10.14 -9.94
CA LYS A 183 15.64 10.30 -8.61
C LYS A 183 14.63 9.93 -7.52
N PRO A 184 15.06 9.43 -6.34
CA PRO A 184 14.14 8.99 -5.30
C PRO A 184 13.32 10.13 -4.71
N TYR A 185 13.83 11.36 -4.68
CA TYR A 185 13.14 12.53 -4.17
C TYR A 185 13.75 13.81 -4.76
N GLU A 186 13.10 14.96 -4.56
CA GLU A 186 13.67 16.28 -4.79
C GLU A 186 14.41 16.76 -3.54
N ARG A 187 15.70 17.08 -3.62
CA ARG A 187 16.45 17.68 -2.51
C ARG A 187 15.90 19.05 -2.14
N GLY A 188 15.66 19.25 -0.85
CA GLY A 188 15.19 20.51 -0.31
C GLY A 188 14.54 20.32 1.06
N GLN A 189 14.23 21.43 1.73
CA GLN A 189 13.32 21.37 2.87
C GLN A 189 11.91 21.03 2.36
N CYS A 190 11.18 20.24 3.14
CA CYS A 190 9.79 19.92 2.86
C CYS A 190 8.97 21.20 2.66
N ASP A 191 8.22 21.25 1.57
CA ASP A 191 7.59 22.46 1.02
C ASP A 191 6.17 22.11 0.56
N ASP A 192 5.17 22.82 1.08
CA ASP A 192 3.75 22.64 0.73
C ASP A 192 3.51 22.68 -0.79
N SER A 193 4.22 23.56 -1.51
CA SER A 193 4.12 23.68 -2.98
C SER A 193 4.63 22.45 -3.73
N LYS A 194 5.41 21.59 -3.06
CA LYS A 194 5.98 20.35 -3.60
C LYS A 194 5.22 19.10 -3.15
N CYS A 195 4.16 19.27 -2.36
CA CYS A 195 3.35 18.18 -1.83
C CYS A 195 2.12 17.80 -2.67
N GLY A 196 2.03 18.24 -3.94
CA GLY A 196 1.00 17.80 -4.88
C GLY A 196 -0.44 18.02 -4.38
N GLY A 197 -0.72 19.24 -3.91
CA GLY A 197 -2.00 19.61 -3.30
C GLY A 197 -2.14 19.22 -1.82
N GLY A 198 -1.12 18.57 -1.24
CA GLY A 198 -0.99 18.33 0.18
C GLY A 198 -0.26 19.45 0.92
N LYS A 199 0.12 19.17 2.17
CA LYS A 199 0.92 20.06 3.02
C LYS A 199 2.12 19.33 3.61
N CYS A 200 3.15 20.08 3.93
CA CYS A 200 4.27 19.60 4.71
C CYS A 200 3.88 19.53 6.19
N GLU A 201 3.92 18.32 6.75
CA GLU A 201 3.79 18.10 8.18
C GLU A 201 4.99 17.33 8.68
N ASP A 202 5.71 17.91 9.63
CA ASP A 202 6.85 17.27 10.28
C ASP A 202 7.84 16.72 9.24
N GLY A 203 8.19 17.54 8.24
CA GLY A 203 9.16 17.19 7.20
C GLY A 203 8.69 16.17 6.15
N LEU A 204 7.40 15.81 6.13
CA LEU A 204 6.81 14.90 5.14
C LEU A 204 5.53 15.46 4.54
N CYS A 205 5.28 15.18 3.27
CA CYS A 205 4.04 15.57 2.59
C CYS A 205 2.86 14.68 3.03
N VAL A 206 1.74 15.31 3.41
CA VAL A 206 0.48 14.65 3.78
C VAL A 206 -0.70 15.23 3.00
N GLY A 207 -1.76 14.44 2.79
CA GLY A 207 -3.03 14.92 2.24
C GLY A 207 -3.03 15.31 0.75
N GLY A 208 -1.95 15.03 0.01
CA GLY A 208 -1.91 15.27 -1.45
C GLY A 208 -2.75 14.24 -2.21
N SER A 209 -3.52 14.73 -3.20
CA SER A 209 -4.43 13.90 -4.00
C SER A 209 -3.67 12.75 -4.69
N GLU A 210 -4.34 11.62 -4.92
CA GLU A 210 -3.78 10.41 -5.55
C GLU A 210 -3.45 10.56 -7.04
N GLY A 211 -3.29 11.77 -7.55
CA GLY A 211 -2.85 12.02 -8.92
C GLY A 211 -2.46 13.49 -9.06
N GLY A 212 -1.22 13.74 -9.46
CA GLY A 212 -0.68 15.09 -9.59
C GLY A 212 0.83 15.07 -9.61
N ASP A 213 1.40 14.43 -10.64
CA ASP A 213 2.77 14.69 -11.05
C ASP A 213 2.84 16.14 -11.56
N ASP A 214 3.35 17.06 -10.76
CA ASP A 214 3.95 18.29 -11.28
C ASP A 214 5.43 18.00 -11.60
N ASP A 215 5.65 17.22 -12.67
CA ASP A 215 6.91 17.32 -13.41
C ASP A 215 6.72 18.34 -14.53
N GLY A 216 7.60 19.34 -14.55
CA GLY A 216 7.54 20.50 -15.44
C GLY A 216 7.86 20.16 -16.89
N GLY A 217 7.01 19.35 -17.53
CA GLY A 217 6.98 19.11 -18.97
C GLY A 217 5.70 19.69 -19.56
N ALA A 218 5.83 20.70 -20.42
CA ALA A 218 4.72 21.24 -21.18
C ALA A 218 4.04 20.13 -22.01
N GLY A 219 2.82 19.75 -21.64
CA GLY A 219 1.96 18.83 -22.40
C GLY A 219 0.77 18.38 -21.55
N GLY A 220 -0.43 18.91 -21.82
CA GLY A 220 -1.64 18.46 -21.14
C GLY A 220 -1.99 17.04 -21.59
N ASP A 221 -1.80 16.06 -20.72
CA ASP A 221 -2.16 14.67 -20.99
C ASP A 221 -3.38 14.27 -20.15
N THR A 222 -4.42 13.87 -20.87
CA THR A 222 -5.61 13.21 -20.34
C THR A 222 -5.22 11.89 -19.66
N CYS A 223 -5.77 11.63 -18.46
CA CYS A 223 -5.60 10.35 -17.80
C CYS A 223 -6.42 9.27 -18.54
N GLU A 224 -5.75 8.56 -19.45
CA GLU A 224 -6.34 7.50 -20.27
C GLU A 224 -5.36 6.34 -20.47
N ASP A 225 -5.93 5.16 -20.69
CA ASP A 225 -5.16 3.99 -21.12
C ASP A 225 -4.81 4.12 -22.59
N LYS A 226 -3.54 3.91 -22.92
CA LYS A 226 -3.02 3.93 -24.29
C LYS A 226 -3.24 2.62 -25.03
N GLU A 227 -3.54 1.54 -24.30
CA GLU A 227 -3.73 0.19 -24.85
C GLU A 227 -5.12 -0.35 -24.50
N ALA A 228 -5.78 -0.96 -25.48
CA ALA A 228 -7.13 -1.50 -25.27
C ALA A 228 -7.19 -2.66 -24.25
N MET A 229 -6.07 -3.37 -24.06
CA MET A 229 -5.97 -4.51 -23.14
C MET A 229 -5.68 -4.09 -21.69
N CYS A 230 -5.51 -2.80 -21.40
CA CYS A 230 -5.19 -2.30 -20.06
C CYS A 230 -6.12 -2.82 -18.95
N PRO A 231 -7.46 -2.89 -19.13
CA PRO A 231 -8.35 -3.43 -18.08
C PRO A 231 -8.16 -4.92 -17.83
N GLU A 232 -7.75 -5.69 -18.83
CA GLU A 232 -7.46 -7.11 -18.68
C GLU A 232 -6.10 -7.34 -18.02
N TRP A 233 -5.07 -6.61 -18.46
CA TRP A 233 -3.75 -6.66 -17.85
C TRP A 233 -3.79 -6.21 -16.38
N ALA A 234 -4.54 -5.17 -16.05
CA ALA A 234 -4.73 -4.74 -14.67
C ALA A 234 -5.37 -5.85 -13.80
N ARG A 235 -6.43 -6.50 -14.29
CA ARG A 235 -7.04 -7.66 -13.61
C ARG A 235 -6.09 -8.84 -13.46
N ASN A 236 -5.18 -9.04 -14.41
CA ASN A 236 -4.14 -10.06 -14.37
C ASN A 236 -2.89 -9.63 -13.58
N HIS A 237 -3.03 -8.65 -12.68
CA HIS A 237 -1.98 -8.15 -11.78
C HIS A 237 -0.75 -7.58 -12.50
N GLN A 238 -0.88 -7.17 -13.77
CA GLN A 238 0.23 -6.58 -14.52
C GLN A 238 0.64 -5.21 -13.94
N CYS A 239 -0.25 -4.50 -13.27
CA CYS A 239 0.09 -3.23 -12.61
C CYS A 239 1.23 -3.39 -11.58
N LEU A 240 1.40 -4.60 -11.02
CA LEU A 240 2.47 -4.93 -10.08
C LEU A 240 3.60 -5.72 -10.76
N GLN A 241 3.26 -6.65 -11.66
CA GLN A 241 4.25 -7.52 -12.33
C GLN A 241 5.04 -6.80 -13.44
N ASN A 242 4.37 -5.91 -14.17
CA ASN A 242 4.92 -5.15 -15.29
C ASN A 242 4.70 -3.64 -15.05
N GLN A 243 4.98 -3.21 -13.84
CA GLN A 243 4.61 -1.91 -13.32
C GLN A 243 5.15 -0.74 -14.16
N GLN A 244 6.37 -0.85 -14.69
CA GLN A 244 6.94 0.21 -15.53
C GLN A 244 6.16 0.42 -16.83
N TYR A 245 5.84 -0.66 -17.55
CA TYR A 245 5.06 -0.56 -18.78
C TYR A 245 3.62 -0.14 -18.48
N MET A 246 3.00 -0.78 -17.49
CA MET A 246 1.62 -0.50 -17.10
C MET A 246 1.44 0.93 -16.58
N ARG A 247 2.46 1.54 -15.95
CA ARG A 247 2.42 2.95 -15.56
C ARG A 247 2.32 3.90 -16.74
N THR A 248 3.03 3.60 -17.82
CA THR A 248 3.09 4.48 -18.98
C THR A 248 1.96 4.21 -19.97
N ALA A 249 1.57 2.94 -20.13
CA ALA A 249 0.60 2.48 -21.11
C ALA A 249 -0.81 2.39 -20.53
N CYS A 250 -0.96 2.10 -19.24
CA CYS A 250 -2.24 1.82 -18.60
C CYS A 250 -2.47 2.61 -17.29
N PRO A 251 -2.22 3.93 -17.27
CA PRO A 251 -2.28 4.70 -16.03
C PRO A 251 -3.70 4.78 -15.45
N LEU A 252 -4.74 4.68 -16.28
CA LEU A 252 -6.13 4.68 -15.84
C LEU A 252 -6.53 3.32 -15.24
N SER A 253 -6.31 2.22 -15.98
CA SER A 253 -6.64 0.87 -15.51
C SER A 253 -5.87 0.45 -14.26
N CYS A 254 -4.64 0.96 -14.09
CA CYS A 254 -3.85 0.72 -12.90
C CYS A 254 -4.09 1.73 -11.77
N SER A 255 -5.09 2.61 -11.90
CA SER A 255 -5.45 3.62 -10.90
C SER A 255 -4.27 4.52 -10.49
N ILE A 256 -3.39 4.82 -11.44
CA ILE A 256 -2.21 5.68 -11.24
C ILE A 256 -2.60 7.14 -11.44
N CYS A 257 -3.59 7.39 -12.28
CA CYS A 257 -4.23 8.69 -12.43
C CYS A 257 -5.74 8.52 -12.36
N GLN A 258 -6.44 9.62 -12.12
CA GLN A 258 -7.88 9.70 -12.30
C GLN A 258 -8.18 10.59 -13.50
N PRO A 259 -9.19 10.25 -14.34
CA PRO A 259 -9.63 11.14 -15.40
C PRO A 259 -10.02 12.47 -14.77
N ALA A 260 -9.58 13.58 -15.38
CA ALA A 260 -9.94 14.91 -14.90
C ALA A 260 -11.47 15.02 -14.83
N CYS A 261 -12.01 14.97 -13.62
CA CYS A 261 -13.44 15.11 -13.35
C CYS A 261 -13.74 16.57 -13.09
N SER A 262 -13.94 17.31 -14.18
CA SER A 262 -14.30 18.73 -14.11
C SER A 262 -15.44 19.04 -15.07
N ASP A 263 -16.21 20.05 -14.71
CA ASP A 263 -17.15 20.69 -15.60
C ASP A 263 -16.42 21.80 -16.36
N SER A 264 -16.53 21.78 -17.68
CA SER A 264 -15.93 22.79 -18.57
C SER A 264 -16.81 24.03 -18.72
N ASN A 265 -18.05 24.01 -18.20
CA ASN A 265 -18.96 25.13 -18.25
C ASN A 265 -19.50 25.48 -16.85
N PRO A 266 -19.48 26.77 -16.45
CA PRO A 266 -20.03 27.19 -15.16
C PRO A 266 -21.54 26.91 -15.01
N LYS A 267 -22.27 26.68 -16.11
CA LYS A 267 -23.70 26.33 -16.09
C LYS A 267 -23.99 24.84 -16.03
N CYS A 268 -22.98 23.98 -15.94
CA CYS A 268 -23.17 22.53 -15.95
C CYS A 268 -24.13 22.03 -14.86
N GLN A 269 -24.06 22.60 -13.64
CA GLN A 269 -25.00 22.25 -12.57
C GLN A 269 -26.44 22.64 -12.92
N GLU A 270 -26.65 23.85 -13.42
CA GLU A 270 -27.97 24.36 -13.82
C GLU A 270 -28.61 23.46 -14.91
N TRP A 271 -27.80 23.03 -15.88
CA TRP A 271 -28.25 22.13 -16.94
C TRP A 271 -28.50 20.71 -16.44
N ALA A 272 -27.66 20.21 -15.53
CA ALA A 272 -27.90 18.91 -14.90
C ALA A 272 -29.21 18.91 -14.11
N ASP A 273 -29.47 19.97 -13.33
CA ASP A 273 -30.71 20.16 -12.57
C ASP A 273 -31.94 20.28 -13.50
N ALA A 274 -31.76 20.84 -14.70
CA ALA A 274 -32.76 20.90 -15.76
C ALA A 274 -32.97 19.57 -16.52
N GLY A 275 -32.22 18.51 -16.17
CA GLY A 275 -32.35 17.18 -16.78
C GLY A 275 -31.56 17.00 -18.08
N GLU A 276 -30.67 17.93 -18.43
CA GLU A 276 -29.88 17.87 -19.67
C GLU A 276 -28.94 16.67 -19.71
N CYS A 277 -28.58 16.08 -18.57
CA CYS A 277 -27.78 14.86 -18.51
C CYS A 277 -28.42 13.68 -19.28
N ASN A 278 -29.76 13.70 -19.43
CA ASN A 278 -30.50 12.71 -20.22
C ASN A 278 -30.92 13.27 -21.57
N ASN A 279 -31.38 14.53 -21.61
CA ASN A 279 -31.92 15.14 -22.84
C ASN A 279 -30.82 15.51 -23.85
N ASN A 280 -29.63 15.86 -23.37
CA ASN A 280 -28.47 16.24 -24.16
C ASN A 280 -27.21 15.51 -23.67
N ALA A 281 -27.35 14.19 -23.51
CA ALA A 281 -26.31 13.34 -22.94
C ALA A 281 -24.97 13.45 -23.68
N SER A 282 -24.96 13.65 -25.00
CA SER A 282 -23.70 13.76 -25.76
C SER A 282 -22.88 14.99 -25.36
N TYR A 283 -23.50 16.17 -25.27
CA TYR A 283 -22.80 17.37 -24.82
C TYR A 283 -22.46 17.29 -23.33
N MET A 284 -23.42 16.87 -22.51
CA MET A 284 -23.26 16.83 -21.06
C MET A 284 -22.19 15.82 -20.62
N ASN A 285 -22.08 14.66 -21.27
CA ASN A 285 -21.01 13.70 -20.99
C ASN A 285 -19.62 14.19 -21.45
N GLY A 286 -19.56 15.16 -22.36
CA GLY A 286 -18.29 15.78 -22.78
C GLY A 286 -17.88 16.92 -21.85
N ALA A 287 -18.78 17.87 -21.62
CA ALA A 287 -18.49 19.15 -20.98
C ALA A 287 -18.91 19.24 -19.50
N CYS A 288 -19.83 18.38 -19.04
CA CYS A 288 -20.47 18.48 -17.72
C CYS A 288 -20.44 17.15 -16.95
N LYS A 289 -19.31 16.45 -17.04
CA LYS A 289 -19.12 15.09 -16.50
C LYS A 289 -19.38 15.04 -14.99
N LYS A 290 -18.95 16.06 -14.26
CA LYS A 290 -19.08 16.13 -12.80
C LYS A 290 -20.54 16.41 -12.43
N ALA A 291 -21.17 17.41 -13.04
CA ALA A 291 -22.57 17.74 -12.78
C ALA A 291 -23.54 16.58 -13.11
N CYS A 292 -23.21 15.74 -14.08
CA CYS A 292 -24.03 14.58 -14.47
C CYS A 292 -23.68 13.27 -13.75
N GLY A 293 -22.77 13.29 -12.77
CA GLY A 293 -22.38 12.07 -12.05
C GLY A 293 -21.76 11.00 -12.96
N ARG A 294 -21.00 11.44 -13.97
CA ARG A 294 -20.30 10.57 -14.93
C ARG A 294 -18.81 10.44 -14.62
N CYS A 295 -18.45 10.85 -13.41
CA CYS A 295 -17.27 10.44 -12.68
C CYS A 295 -17.77 9.42 -11.63
#